data_AF-A0A5J4QWF2-F1
#
_entry.id   AF-A0A5J4QWF2-F1
#
_cell.length_a   1.000
_cell.length_b   1.000
_cell.length_c   1.000
_cell.angle_alpha   90.00
_cell.angle_beta   90.00
_cell.angle_gamma   90.00
#
_symmetry.space_group_name_H-M   'P 1'
#
loop_
_entity.id
_entity.type
_entity.pdbx_description
1 polymer ?
#
loop_
_entity_poly.entity_id
_entity_poly.type
_entity_poly.pdbx_seq_one_letter_code
_entity_poly.pdbx_strand_id
1 'polypeptide(L)'
;TNMIGLLKALGATNYTIRKIFLWLSVFLIGKGMIWGNVIGLLLYFAQSRFKIFALDPESYYVDSIPMSFGVWAFILLNTGTLLVSVIMLIMPSFLVSRINPASSMRYE
;
A
#
# COMPACT_ATOMS: atom_id res chain seq x y z
N THR A 1 -12.16 8.71 15.31
CA THR A 1 -13.44 8.22 15.87
C THR A 1 -14.54 9.27 15.78
N ASN A 2 -14.30 10.57 16.06
CA ASN A 2 -15.33 11.63 15.98
C ASN A 2 -16.00 11.80 14.60
N MET A 3 -15.25 11.68 13.50
CA MET A 3 -15.82 11.82 12.15
C MET A 3 -16.83 10.71 11.80
N ILE A 4 -16.63 9.48 12.31
CA ILE A 4 -17.54 8.35 12.09
C ILE A 4 -18.82 8.54 12.92
N GLY A 5 -18.70 9.05 14.15
CA GLY A 5 -19.84 9.40 15.01
C GLY A 5 -20.70 10.52 14.41
N LEU A 6 -20.08 11.58 13.90
CA LEU A 6 -20.76 12.69 13.21
C LEU A 6 -21.50 12.19 11.95
N LEU A 7 -20.84 11.38 11.12
CA LEU A 7 -21.45 10.80 9.92
C LEU A 7 -22.68 9.94 10.26
N LYS A 8 -22.60 9.12 11.32
CA LYS A 8 -23.75 8.33 11.78
C LYS A 8 -24.89 9.20 12.33
N ALA A 9 -24.57 10.25 13.09
CA ALA A 9 -25.56 11.19 13.60
C ALA A 9 -26.28 11.96 12.46
N LEU A 10 -25.59 12.19 11.34
CA LEU A 10 -26.15 12.77 10.12
C LEU A 10 -26.89 11.74 9.24
N GLY A 11 -27.06 10.49 9.69
CA GLY A 11 -27.80 9.45 8.97
C GLY A 11 -26.98 8.59 8.02
N ALA A 12 -25.64 8.65 8.06
CA ALA A 12 -24.80 7.79 7.24
C ALA A 12 -24.94 6.31 7.65
N THR A 13 -25.28 5.47 6.68
CA THR A 13 -25.38 4.02 6.89
C THR A 13 -23.99 3.40 7.05
N ASN A 14 -23.93 2.21 7.67
CA ASN A 14 -22.69 1.44 7.78
C ASN A 14 -22.03 1.17 6.42
N TYR A 15 -22.81 1.12 5.33
CA TYR A 15 -22.32 0.98 3.96
C TYR A 15 -21.52 2.20 3.50
N THR A 16 -22.01 3.42 3.77
CA THR A 16 -21.32 4.67 3.42
C THR A 16 -19.99 4.79 4.17
N ILE A 17 -19.96 4.43 5.45
CA ILE A 17 -18.71 4.47 6.25
C ILE A 17 -17.69 3.47 5.71
N ARG A 18 -18.10 2.23 5.40
CA ARG A 18 -17.23 1.23 4.75
C ARG A 18 -16.68 1.73 3.41
N LYS A 19 -17.53 2.35 2.60
CA LYS A 19 -17.14 2.88 1.28
C LYS A 19 -16.07 3.97 1.43
N ILE A 20 -16.28 4.93 2.35
CA ILE A 20 -15.31 6.01 2.62
C ILE A 20 -13.99 5.43 3.14
N PHE A 21 -14.03 4.48 4.07
CA PHE A 21 -12.84 3.86 4.63
C PHE A 21 -12.00 3.13 3.55
N LEU A 22 -12.66 2.33 2.71
CA LEU A 22 -11.99 1.64 1.61
C LEU A 22 -11.41 2.63 0.60
N TRP A 23 -12.15 3.69 0.25
CA TRP A 23 -11.67 4.71 -0.67
C TRP A 23 -10.44 5.44 -0.13
N LEU A 24 -10.47 5.84 1.14
CA LEU A 24 -9.32 6.47 1.81
C LEU A 24 -8.12 5.53 1.84
N SER A 25 -8.33 4.25 2.14
CA SER A 25 -7.26 3.26 2.23
C SER A 25 -6.62 2.99 0.87
N VAL A 26 -7.43 2.83 -0.19
CA VAL A 26 -6.93 2.70 -1.57
C VAL A 26 -6.13 3.93 -1.98
N PHE A 27 -6.63 5.13 -1.65
CA PHE A 27 -5.91 6.38 -1.92
C PHE A 27 -4.57 6.45 -1.20
N LEU A 28 -4.52 6.05 0.07
CA LEU A 28 -3.29 6.03 0.86
C LEU A 28 -2.28 5.03 0.30
N ILE A 29 -2.75 3.81 -0.03
CA ILE A 29 -1.93 2.77 -0.66
C ILE A 29 -1.40 3.27 -2.00
N GLY A 30 -2.25 3.85 -2.85
CA GLY A 30 -1.85 4.39 -4.14
C GLY A 30 -0.76 5.45 -4.02
N LYS A 31 -0.88 6.38 -3.06
CA LYS A 31 0.18 7.36 -2.77
C LYS A 31 1.47 6.69 -2.29
N GLY A 32 1.36 5.72 -1.39
CA GLY A 32 2.51 4.97 -0.88
C GLY A 32 3.23 4.21 -2.00
N MET A 33 2.47 3.60 -2.91
CA MET A 33 3.01 2.92 -4.08
C MET A 33 3.74 3.89 -5.01
N ILE A 34 3.18 5.07 -5.30
CA ILE A 34 3.87 6.07 -6.14
C ILE A 34 5.26 6.39 -5.55
N TRP A 35 5.32 6.72 -4.26
CA TRP A 35 6.59 7.01 -3.59
C TRP A 35 7.53 5.79 -3.55
N GLY A 36 7.01 4.60 -3.27
CA GLY A 36 7.79 3.36 -3.28
C GLY A 36 8.39 3.04 -4.65
N ASN A 37 7.64 3.27 -5.74
CA ASN A 37 8.15 3.09 -7.10
C ASN A 37 9.19 4.15 -7.47
N VAL A 38 8.98 5.42 -7.06
CA VAL A 38 9.97 6.49 -7.27
C VAL A 38 11.28 6.13 -6.58
N ILE A 39 11.22 5.72 -5.31
CA ILE A 39 12.41 5.30 -4.56
C ILE A 39 13.04 4.05 -5.19
N GLY A 40 12.24 3.05 -5.56
CA GLY A 40 12.73 1.82 -6.19
C GLY A 40 13.42 2.07 -7.53
N LEU A 41 12.87 2.95 -8.37
CA LEU A 41 13.49 3.37 -9.62
C LEU A 41 14.75 4.19 -9.39
N LEU A 42 14.74 5.11 -8.41
CA LEU A 42 15.95 5.86 -8.03
C LEU A 42 17.06 4.92 -7.57
N LEU A 43 16.75 3.91 -6.77
CA LEU A 43 17.71 2.89 -6.34
C LEU A 43 18.20 2.04 -7.53
N TYR A 44 17.31 1.67 -8.46
CA TYR A 44 17.69 0.98 -9.69
C TYR A 44 18.68 1.81 -10.53
N PHE A 45 18.38 3.09 -10.77
CA PHE A 45 19.27 3.99 -11.52
C PHE A 45 20.58 4.25 -10.78
N ALA A 46 20.54 4.44 -9.46
CA ALA A 46 21.72 4.60 -8.64
C ALA A 46 22.61 3.34 -8.72
N GLN A 47 22.04 2.14 -8.59
CA GLN A 47 22.79 0.91 -8.71
C GLN A 47 23.36 0.71 -10.12
N SER A 48 22.58 1.01 -11.17
CA SER A 48 23.02 0.91 -12.57
C SER A 48 24.19 1.85 -12.87
N ARG A 49 24.17 3.08 -12.33
CA ARG A 49 25.19 4.10 -12.61
C ARG A 49 26.43 3.98 -11.74
N PHE A 50 26.25 3.68 -10.46
CA PHE A 50 27.34 3.66 -9.47
C PHE A 50 27.90 2.26 -9.20
N LYS A 51 27.24 1.19 -9.69
CA LYS A 51 27.63 -0.22 -9.44
C LYS A 51 28.04 -0.45 -7.98
N ILE A 52 27.26 0.09 -7.04
CA ILE A 52 27.61 0.17 -5.60
C ILE A 52 27.85 -1.23 -5.01
N PHE A 53 27.14 -2.23 -5.54
CA PHE A 53 27.42 -3.65 -5.31
C PHE A 53 28.08 -4.26 -6.56
N ALA A 54 29.40 -4.06 -6.69
CA ALA A 54 30.23 -4.85 -7.59
C ALA A 54 30.54 -6.18 -6.89
N LEU A 55 30.15 -7.31 -7.50
CA LEU A 55 30.62 -8.60 -7.02
C LEU A 55 32.08 -8.75 -7.43
N ASP A 56 32.90 -9.21 -6.48
CA ASP A 56 34.29 -9.55 -6.71
C ASP A 56 34.35 -10.70 -7.74
N PRO A 57 34.93 -10.48 -8.94
CA PRO A 57 34.84 -11.40 -10.06
C PRO A 57 35.54 -12.75 -9.82
N GLU A 58 36.32 -12.88 -8.74
CA GLU A 58 36.97 -14.12 -8.33
C GLU A 58 35.99 -15.18 -7.77
N SER A 59 34.85 -14.79 -7.19
CA SER A 59 33.90 -15.74 -6.58
C SER A 59 32.55 -15.85 -7.30
N TYR A 60 32.24 -14.93 -8.21
CA TYR A 60 31.03 -14.94 -9.03
C TYR A 60 31.42 -14.56 -10.45
N TYR A 61 31.25 -15.48 -11.40
CA TYR A 61 31.55 -15.34 -12.84
C TYR A 61 30.67 -14.28 -13.57
N VAL A 62 30.35 -13.15 -12.92
CA VAL A 62 29.51 -12.07 -13.46
C VAL A 62 29.98 -10.71 -12.92
N ASP A 63 30.58 -9.89 -13.78
CA ASP A 63 31.17 -8.57 -13.46
C ASP A 63 30.19 -7.50 -12.92
N SER A 64 28.88 -7.79 -12.95
CA SER A 64 27.83 -6.96 -12.34
C SER A 64 26.53 -7.75 -12.29
N ILE A 65 25.70 -7.56 -11.25
CA ILE A 65 24.35 -8.12 -11.21
C ILE A 65 23.59 -7.56 -12.42
N PRO A 66 23.20 -8.39 -13.41
CA PRO A 66 22.44 -7.90 -14.55
C PRO A 66 21.05 -7.50 -14.05
N MET A 67 20.88 -6.21 -13.77
CA MET A 67 19.62 -5.61 -13.37
C MET A 67 18.69 -5.52 -14.59
N SER A 68 18.07 -6.65 -14.94
CA SER A 68 17.07 -6.72 -15.99
C SER A 68 15.76 -6.06 -15.52
N PHE A 69 15.45 -4.88 -16.06
CA PHE A 69 14.19 -4.20 -15.76
C PHE A 69 13.07 -4.82 -16.61
N GLY A 70 12.40 -5.81 -16.05
CA GLY A 70 11.20 -6.39 -16.67
C GLY A 70 9.99 -5.48 -16.42
N VAL A 71 9.58 -4.69 -17.41
CA VAL A 71 8.36 -3.85 -17.34
C VAL A 71 7.14 -4.69 -16.94
N TRP A 72 7.04 -5.92 -17.46
CA TRP A 72 6.00 -6.87 -17.09
C TRP A 72 6.03 -7.25 -15.61
N ALA A 73 7.21 -7.57 -15.06
CA ALA A 73 7.36 -7.90 -13.64
C ALA A 73 7.02 -6.70 -12.74
N PHE A 74 7.40 -5.49 -13.16
CA PHE A 74 7.07 -4.25 -12.46
C PHE A 74 5.57 -3.98 -12.40
N ILE A 75 4.85 -4.18 -13.52
CA ILE A 75 3.39 -4.06 -13.58
C ILE A 75 2.73 -5.16 -12.73
N LEU A 76 3.21 -6.40 -12.82
CA LEU A 76 2.65 -7.52 -12.06
C LEU A 76 2.83 -7.31 -10.55
N LEU A 77 4.01 -6.84 -10.12
CA LEU A 77 4.29 -6.51 -8.73
C LEU A 77 3.37 -5.41 -8.22
N ASN A 78 3.29 -4.29 -8.94
CA ASN A 78 2.41 -3.19 -8.54
C ASN A 78 0.95 -3.63 -8.42
N THR A 79 0.45 -4.31 -9.45
CA THR A 79 -0.95 -4.78 -9.48
C THR A 79 -1.19 -5.81 -8.38
N GLY A 80 -0.28 -6.77 -8.20
CA GLY A 80 -0.36 -7.78 -7.16
C GLY A 80 -0.34 -7.19 -5.75
N THR A 81 0.59 -6.28 -5.48
CA THR A 81 0.68 -5.59 -4.18
C THR A 81 -0.58 -4.79 -3.89
N LEU A 82 -1.13 -4.07 -4.88
CA LEU A 82 -2.37 -3.32 -4.72
C LEU A 82 -3.53 -4.27 -4.39
N LEU A 83 -3.70 -5.35 -5.15
CA LEU A 83 -4.77 -6.33 -4.93
C LEU A 83 -4.69 -6.98 -3.55
N VAL A 84 -3.50 -7.46 -3.16
CA VAL A 84 -3.29 -8.09 -1.84
C VAL A 84 -3.57 -7.10 -0.71
N SER A 85 -3.10 -5.86 -0.85
CA SER A 85 -3.31 -4.81 0.15
C SER A 85 -4.79 -4.46 0.30
N VAL A 86 -5.52 -4.35 -0.82
CA VAL A 86 -6.97 -4.12 -0.82
C VAL A 86 -7.71 -5.30 -0.19
N ILE A 87 -7.37 -6.54 -0.54
CA ILE A 87 -7.99 -7.74 0.05
C ILE A 87 -7.77 -7.79 1.56
N MET A 88 -6.55 -7.50 2.02
CA MET A 88 -6.25 -7.42 3.45
C MET A 88 -7.10 -6.38 4.17
N LEU A 89 -7.45 -5.27 3.52
CA LEU A 89 -8.29 -4.21 4.08
C LEU A 89 -9.80 -4.52 4.06
N ILE A 90 -10.24 -5.46 3.23
CA ILE A 90 -11.63 -5.91 3.23
C ILE A 90 -11.98 -6.52 4.60
N MET A 91 -11.09 -7.31 5.19
CA MET A 91 -11.29 -7.96 6.50
C MET A 91 -11.54 -6.95 7.66
N PRO A 92 -10.68 -5.94 7.91
CA PRO A 92 -10.93 -4.93 8.92
C PRO A 92 -12.09 -4.00 8.55
N SER A 93 -12.36 -3.75 7.26
CA SER A 93 -13.55 -2.98 6.83
C SER A 93 -14.87 -3.65 7.28
N PHE A 94 -14.91 -4.99 7.23
CA PHE A 94 -16.02 -5.76 7.81
C PHE A 94 -16.05 -5.69 9.35
N LEU A 95 -14.91 -5.69 10.04
CA LEU A 95 -14.88 -5.48 11.49
C LEU A 95 -15.38 -4.08 11.91
N VAL A 96 -14.92 -3.02 11.22
CA VAL A 96 -15.26 -1.62 11.54
C VAL A 96 -16.77 -1.37 11.48
N SER A 97 -17.46 -2.05 10.56
CA SER A 97 -18.92 -1.96 10.47
C SER A 97 -19.71 -2.68 11.56
N ARG A 98 -19.06 -3.57 12.33
CA ARG A 98 -19.63 -4.19 13.53
C ARG A 98 -19.26 -3.42 14.81
N ILE A 99 -18.48 -2.34 14.71
CA ILE A 99 -18.26 -1.44 15.84
C ILE A 99 -19.60 -0.76 16.14
N ASN A 100 -20.23 -1.21 17.22
CA ASN A 100 -21.48 -0.72 17.74
C ASN A 100 -21.29 0.76 18.12
N PRO A 101 -22.04 1.71 17.53
CA PRO A 101 -21.86 3.14 17.80
C PRO A 101 -22.24 3.53 19.24
N ALA A 102 -22.93 2.65 19.97
CA ALA A 102 -23.41 2.91 21.33
C ALA A 102 -22.31 2.90 22.40
N SER A 103 -21.14 2.29 22.16
CA SER A 103 -20.08 2.18 23.17
C SER A 103 -18.96 3.22 23.05
N SER A 104 -18.88 3.99 21.96
CA SER A 104 -17.85 5.02 21.79
C SER A 104 -18.24 6.42 22.25
N MET A 105 -19.52 6.66 22.59
CA MET A 105 -20.00 7.95 23.14
C MET A 105 -20.10 7.98 24.66
N ARG A 106 -19.84 6.85 25.34
CA ARG A 106 -19.97 6.73 26.81
C ARG A 106 -18.63 6.81 27.54
N TYR A 107 -17.54 7.04 26.82
CA TYR A 107 -16.18 7.21 27.37
C TYR A 107 -15.53 8.54 26.94
N GLU A 108 -16.35 9.55 26.65
CA GLU A 108 -16.00 10.96 26.85
C GLU A 108 -16.89 11.53 27.96
#